data_AF-A0A4Y9SPR1-F1
#
_entry.id   AF-A0A4Y9SPR1-F1
#
_cell.length_a   1.000
_cell.length_b   1.000
_cell.length_c   1.000
_cell.angle_alpha   90.00
_cell.angle_beta   90.00
_cell.angle_gamma   90.00
#
_symmetry.space_group_name_H-M   'P 1'
#
loop_
_entity.id
_entity.type
_entity.pdbx_description
1 polymer ?
#
loop_
_entity_poly.entity_id
_entity_poly.type
_entity_poly.pdbx_seq_one_letter_code
_entity_poly.pdbx_strand_id
1 'polypeptide(L)'
;MLSRFTRTALLAAAAWLAGSAAAQAGELTLFSNENFNGREVTLRDVTPDLVDLGFNDRASSMIVRSGRWEICVDSEFRGNCAVYERGEYRNLARFNDRISSAREVGTGRNRSSWRHYGERRGLLELFTERGNNGNSTRVVRDTNDFVQIGFNDRAQSVVVEEGTWQLCDDSDYRGRCRVFTPGRYPDLGELTGRVSSARRVNDEEMRNPPPRIDPATPVVLFTDEGLRGRSVALRSDTPDLVAMGFNDAAASVMIQSGTWEFCVDSFFRGGCRVLGPGQYRTLEGMLSRSISSVRMVAPAGGPGRPEGDIELFSGQDFGGARLPLRRDVRTLNDYDFNDRAGSIIVHYGQWQFCMHADFGGQCVIYGPGRYGRLGSMSYQISSIRRFQ
;
A
#
# COMPACT_ATOMS: atom_id res chain seq x y z
N MET A 1 48.46 -71.89 33.17
CA MET A 1 47.75 -71.95 31.88
C MET A 1 47.54 -70.51 31.39
N LEU A 2 48.31 -70.09 30.37
CA LEU A 2 47.82 -69.62 29.06
C LEU A 2 46.74 -68.53 29.15
N SER A 3 47.13 -67.26 29.05
CA SER A 3 47.16 -66.42 27.82
C SER A 3 45.78 -65.94 27.37
N ARG A 4 45.61 -64.62 27.22
CA ARG A 4 45.31 -63.94 25.95
C ARG A 4 45.09 -62.43 26.13
N PHE A 5 45.67 -61.71 25.18
CA PHE A 5 45.53 -60.28 24.93
C PHE A 5 44.10 -59.90 24.57
N THR A 6 43.67 -58.68 24.95
CA THR A 6 43.08 -57.71 24.01
C THR A 6 43.16 -56.28 24.59
N ARG A 7 43.68 -55.37 23.75
CA ARG A 7 43.74 -53.90 23.91
C ARG A 7 42.31 -53.32 23.86
N THR A 8 42.01 -52.18 24.47
CA THR A 8 41.86 -50.79 23.93
C THR A 8 40.64 -50.21 24.67
N ALA A 9 40.44 -48.92 25.00
CA ALA A 9 41.17 -47.68 24.86
C ALA A 9 40.58 -46.71 25.91
N LEU A 10 41.41 -45.87 26.52
CA LEU A 10 40.99 -44.72 27.33
C LEU A 10 40.46 -43.61 26.42
N LEU A 11 39.27 -43.08 26.71
CA LEU A 11 38.83 -41.77 26.21
C LEU A 11 38.63 -40.84 27.40
N ALA A 12 39.60 -39.94 27.59
CA ALA A 12 39.47 -38.78 28.44
C ALA A 12 38.57 -37.74 27.75
N ALA A 13 37.40 -37.47 28.31
CA ALA A 13 36.54 -36.38 27.87
C ALA A 13 37.05 -35.07 28.47
N ALA A 14 37.79 -34.29 27.68
CA ALA A 14 38.11 -32.91 27.99
C ALA A 14 36.85 -32.05 27.76
N ALA A 15 36.25 -31.57 28.85
CA ALA A 15 35.17 -30.61 28.80
C ALA A 15 35.73 -29.22 28.42
N TRP A 16 35.58 -28.86 27.14
CA TRP A 16 35.81 -27.50 26.69
C TRP A 16 34.65 -26.62 27.16
N LEU A 17 34.87 -25.81 28.19
CA LEU A 17 34.01 -24.67 28.48
C LEU A 17 34.24 -23.62 27.39
N ALA A 18 33.51 -23.74 26.28
CA ALA A 18 33.36 -22.66 25.33
C ALA A 18 32.51 -21.58 26.00
N GLY A 19 33.16 -20.54 26.52
CA GLY A 19 32.49 -19.30 26.89
C GLY A 19 31.76 -18.75 25.67
N SER A 20 30.44 -18.72 25.73
CA SER A 20 29.61 -18.02 24.74
C SER A 20 29.95 -16.54 24.80
N ALA A 21 30.81 -16.07 23.88
CA ALA A 21 30.91 -14.64 23.61
C ALA A 21 29.55 -14.21 23.04
N ALA A 22 28.68 -13.66 23.88
CA ALA A 22 27.50 -12.96 23.42
C ALA A 22 27.97 -11.85 22.47
N ALA A 23 27.60 -11.95 21.19
CA ALA A 23 27.86 -10.91 20.22
C ALA A 23 27.22 -9.61 20.75
N GLN A 24 28.04 -8.60 21.07
CA GLN A 24 27.50 -7.30 21.46
C GLN A 24 26.91 -6.64 20.21
N ALA A 25 25.58 -6.54 20.15
CA ALA A 25 24.90 -5.67 19.21
C ALA A 25 25.23 -4.20 19.54
N GLY A 26 25.28 -3.33 18.53
CA GLY A 26 25.37 -1.89 18.75
C GLY A 26 24.20 -1.39 19.58
N GLU A 27 24.41 -0.32 20.34
CA GLU A 27 23.38 0.30 21.16
C GLU A 27 23.56 1.82 21.13
N LEU A 28 22.50 2.51 20.69
CA LEU A 28 22.38 3.97 20.64
C LEU A 28 21.17 4.37 21.47
N THR A 29 21.29 5.36 22.35
CA THR A 29 20.14 5.96 23.04
C THR A 29 20.00 7.42 22.64
N LEU A 30 18.82 7.81 22.18
CA LEU A 30 18.45 9.18 21.85
C LEU A 30 17.63 9.78 22.99
N PHE A 31 17.84 11.05 23.30
CA PHE A 31 17.16 11.79 24.37
C PHE A 31 16.49 13.04 23.81
N SER A 32 15.30 13.35 24.30
CA SER A 32 14.46 14.41 23.76
C SER A 32 14.89 15.82 24.15
N ASN A 33 15.82 15.93 25.09
CA ASN A 33 16.42 17.19 25.52
C ASN A 33 17.95 17.05 25.53
N GLU A 34 18.65 18.16 25.60
CA GLU A 34 20.10 18.19 25.78
C GLU A 34 20.56 17.55 27.11
N ASN A 35 21.84 17.20 27.18
CA ASN A 35 22.47 16.65 28.38
C ASN A 35 21.81 15.37 28.93
N PHE A 36 21.25 14.54 28.04
CA PHE A 36 20.65 13.24 28.33
C PHE A 36 19.38 13.33 29.19
N ASN A 37 18.59 14.38 29.00
CA ASN A 37 17.34 14.59 29.73
C ASN A 37 16.11 14.34 28.85
N GLY A 38 14.94 14.28 29.49
CA GLY A 38 13.66 14.13 28.79
C GLY A 38 13.31 12.67 28.49
N ARG A 39 12.48 12.47 27.46
CA ARG A 39 12.10 11.13 27.00
C ARG A 39 13.27 10.51 26.26
N GLU A 40 13.57 9.24 26.53
CA GLU A 40 14.62 8.49 25.84
C GLU A 40 14.05 7.37 24.98
N VAL A 41 14.79 7.00 23.93
CA VAL A 41 14.58 5.78 23.16
C VAL A 41 15.92 5.11 22.89
N THR A 42 16.01 3.81 23.20
CA THR A 42 17.21 3.00 22.94
C THR A 42 17.03 2.16 21.69
N LEU A 43 17.90 2.38 20.72
CA LEU A 43 17.99 1.66 19.46
C LEU A 43 19.10 0.61 19.56
N ARG A 44 18.76 -0.63 19.23
CA ARG A 44 19.71 -1.76 19.14
C ARG A 44 19.78 -2.34 17.73
N ASP A 45 18.92 -1.86 16.84
CA ASP A 45 18.75 -2.30 15.47
C ASP A 45 18.49 -1.09 14.55
N VAL A 46 18.44 -1.39 13.25
CA VAL A 46 18.14 -0.42 12.19
C VAL A 46 16.75 0.15 12.36
N THR A 47 16.65 1.48 12.41
CA THR A 47 15.41 2.24 12.61
C THR A 47 15.22 3.20 11.42
N PRO A 48 14.50 2.77 10.36
CA PRO A 48 14.30 3.57 9.16
C PRO A 48 13.34 4.74 9.36
N ASP A 49 12.47 4.70 10.36
CA ASP A 49 11.59 5.82 10.69
C ASP A 49 11.36 5.89 12.20
N LEU A 50 11.66 7.03 12.81
CA LEU A 50 11.45 7.26 14.24
C LEU A 50 10.00 7.60 14.59
N VAL A 51 9.12 7.79 13.61
CA VAL A 51 7.67 7.95 13.82
C VAL A 51 7.09 6.73 14.53
N ASP A 52 7.54 5.51 14.18
CA ASP A 52 7.07 4.25 14.78
C ASP A 52 7.35 4.18 16.29
N LEU A 53 8.42 4.85 16.73
CA LEU A 53 8.80 4.97 18.13
C LEU A 53 8.26 6.26 18.78
N GLY A 54 7.49 7.06 18.03
CA GLY A 54 6.99 8.38 18.45
C GLY A 54 8.12 9.35 18.83
N PHE A 55 9.27 9.25 18.16
CA PHE A 55 10.50 9.98 18.45
C PHE A 55 11.04 10.81 17.27
N ASN A 56 10.29 10.87 16.16
CA ASN A 56 10.67 11.63 14.98
C ASN A 56 10.91 13.10 15.29
N ASP A 57 12.04 13.66 14.84
CA ASP A 57 12.40 15.07 15.04
C ASP A 57 12.47 15.51 16.52
N ARG A 58 12.77 14.58 17.44
CA ARG A 58 12.82 14.88 18.88
C ARG A 58 14.19 14.80 19.51
N ALA A 59 15.16 14.19 18.85
CA ALA A 59 16.45 13.92 19.47
C ALA A 59 17.28 15.21 19.60
N SER A 60 17.69 15.55 20.83
CA SER A 60 18.56 16.70 21.12
C SER A 60 19.89 16.31 21.78
N SER A 61 19.99 15.11 22.35
CA SER A 61 21.26 14.49 22.77
C SER A 61 21.26 12.98 22.58
N MET A 62 22.43 12.34 22.56
CA MET A 62 22.52 10.88 22.40
C MET A 62 23.74 10.26 23.07
N ILE A 63 23.61 8.98 23.42
CA ILE A 63 24.70 8.15 23.92
C ILE A 63 24.84 6.94 22.99
N VAL A 64 25.99 6.83 22.32
CA VAL A 64 26.36 5.61 21.61
C VAL A 64 27.10 4.72 22.58
N ARG A 65 26.42 3.70 23.12
CA ARG A 65 27.00 2.75 24.08
C ARG A 65 27.89 1.73 23.37
N SER A 66 27.49 1.21 22.22
CA SER A 66 28.28 0.24 21.43
C SER A 66 27.99 0.40 19.94
N GLY A 67 28.95 -0.04 19.12
CA GLY A 67 28.86 0.08 17.67
C GLY A 67 29.26 1.46 17.13
N ARG A 68 29.07 1.63 15.83
CA ARG A 68 29.15 2.92 15.13
C ARG A 68 27.77 3.15 14.52
N TRP A 69 27.20 4.33 14.59
CA TRP A 69 25.82 4.58 14.20
C TRP A 69 25.71 5.72 13.21
N GLU A 70 25.06 5.48 12.08
CA GLU A 70 24.62 6.52 11.15
C GLU A 70 23.25 7.04 11.58
N ILE A 71 23.13 8.36 11.68
CA ILE A 71 21.85 9.06 11.89
C ILE A 71 21.59 9.99 10.70
N CYS A 72 20.32 10.12 10.33
CA CYS A 72 19.89 10.89 9.16
C CYS A 72 18.68 11.76 9.49
N VAL A 73 18.59 12.91 8.83
CA VAL A 73 17.50 13.87 9.07
C VAL A 73 16.17 13.45 8.44
N ASP A 74 16.20 12.70 7.35
CA ASP A 74 15.00 12.15 6.72
C ASP A 74 14.85 10.66 7.07
N SER A 75 13.64 10.14 6.95
CA SER A 75 13.37 8.72 7.04
C SER A 75 14.06 7.93 5.93
N GLU A 76 14.28 6.64 6.18
CA GLU A 76 14.92 5.67 5.29
C GLU A 76 16.39 6.02 4.99
N PHE A 77 17.10 6.60 5.96
CA PHE A 77 18.53 6.95 5.88
C PHE A 77 18.85 7.94 4.75
N ARG A 78 17.96 8.94 4.55
CA ARG A 78 18.07 9.95 3.50
C ARG A 78 18.40 11.33 4.05
N GLY A 79 18.65 12.26 3.14
CA GLY A 79 18.98 13.64 3.47
C GLY A 79 20.41 13.78 3.98
N ASN A 80 20.59 14.68 4.94
CA ASN A 80 21.86 14.86 5.62
C ASN A 80 22.05 13.75 6.67
N CYS A 81 23.17 13.02 6.58
CA CYS A 81 23.52 11.94 7.47
C CYS A 81 24.89 12.15 8.11
N ALA A 82 25.13 11.56 9.28
CA ALA A 82 26.44 11.50 9.90
C ALA A 82 26.61 10.22 10.72
N VAL A 83 27.84 9.71 10.73
CA VAL A 83 28.23 8.54 11.52
C VAL A 83 28.88 8.99 12.83
N TYR A 84 28.45 8.36 13.92
CA TYR A 84 28.91 8.59 15.28
C TYR A 84 29.47 7.30 15.85
N GLU A 85 30.55 7.41 16.60
CA GLU A 85 31.19 6.28 17.26
C GLU A 85 30.77 6.23 18.73
N ARG A 86 31.27 5.24 19.48
CA ARG A 86 31.01 5.13 20.91
C ARG A 86 31.36 6.45 21.62
N GLY A 87 30.40 7.01 22.34
CA GLY A 87 30.57 8.31 23.00
C GLY A 87 29.28 8.91 23.53
N GLU A 88 29.46 9.97 24.29
CA GLU A 88 28.40 10.80 24.87
C GLU A 88 28.31 12.13 24.11
N TYR A 89 27.18 12.38 23.45
CA TYR A 89 26.95 13.58 22.63
C TYR A 89 25.82 14.40 23.27
N ARG A 90 26.22 15.37 24.10
CA ARG A 90 25.30 16.16 24.95
C ARG A 90 24.42 17.15 24.18
N ASN A 91 24.78 17.48 22.94
CA ASN A 91 24.04 18.34 22.00
C ASN A 91 24.32 17.83 20.56
N LEU A 92 23.30 17.81 19.71
CA LEU A 92 23.37 17.24 18.34
C LEU A 92 23.60 18.28 17.22
N ALA A 93 23.81 19.53 17.58
CA ALA A 93 24.10 20.67 16.71
C ALA A 93 23.15 20.70 15.50
N ARG A 94 23.67 20.53 14.27
CA ARG A 94 22.88 20.58 13.03
C ARG A 94 21.78 19.50 12.92
N PHE A 95 21.84 18.45 13.74
CA PHE A 95 20.87 17.35 13.81
C PHE A 95 19.87 17.50 14.97
N ASN A 96 20.00 18.55 15.80
CA ASN A 96 19.11 18.78 16.92
C ASN A 96 17.64 18.89 16.46
N ASP A 97 16.78 18.06 17.05
CA ASP A 97 15.33 17.98 16.78
C ASP A 97 14.99 17.72 15.31
N ARG A 98 15.85 16.97 14.61
CA ARG A 98 15.72 16.73 13.16
C ARG A 98 16.00 15.30 12.73
N ILE A 99 16.33 14.40 13.65
CA ILE A 99 16.68 13.02 13.30
C ILE A 99 15.40 12.24 13.05
N SER A 100 15.32 11.58 11.90
CA SER A 100 14.18 10.76 11.49
C SER A 100 14.55 9.29 11.25
N SER A 101 15.85 8.95 11.13
CA SER A 101 16.29 7.55 11.01
C SER A 101 17.70 7.32 11.57
N ALA A 102 17.98 6.10 12.02
CA ALA A 102 19.27 5.71 12.62
C ALA A 102 19.60 4.22 12.40
N ARG A 103 20.86 3.88 12.13
CA ARG A 103 21.33 2.49 11.95
C ARG A 103 22.77 2.28 12.39
N GLU A 104 23.10 1.08 12.85
CA GLU A 104 24.50 0.72 13.10
C GLU A 104 25.28 0.51 11.77
N VAL A 105 26.52 0.99 11.69
CA VAL A 105 27.45 0.89 10.56
C VAL A 105 28.76 0.19 10.98
N GLY A 106 28.82 -1.14 10.86
CA GLY A 106 29.94 -1.97 11.35
C GLY A 106 30.32 -3.18 10.47
N THR A 107 31.61 -3.56 10.51
CA THR A 107 32.33 -4.36 9.50
C THR A 107 32.07 -5.87 9.55
N GLY A 108 31.72 -6.45 8.40
CA GLY A 108 32.08 -7.82 8.01
C GLY A 108 31.41 -9.03 8.66
N ARG A 109 30.62 -8.88 9.74
CA ARG A 109 29.92 -10.04 10.37
C ARG A 109 28.47 -9.80 10.79
N ASN A 110 27.85 -8.68 10.41
CA ASN A 110 26.44 -8.43 10.75
C ASN A 110 25.45 -9.04 9.74
N ARG A 111 25.60 -10.34 9.48
CA ARG A 111 24.57 -11.18 8.82
C ARG A 111 23.51 -11.66 9.82
N SER A 112 23.53 -11.17 11.06
CA SER A 112 22.82 -11.79 12.18
C SER A 112 22.03 -10.86 13.11
N SER A 113 22.10 -9.53 13.01
CA SER A 113 21.21 -8.61 13.75
C SER A 113 19.99 -8.15 12.94
N TRP A 114 19.56 -8.94 11.97
CA TRP A 114 18.30 -8.73 11.22
C TRP A 114 17.26 -9.78 11.57
N ARG A 115 17.35 -10.40 12.77
CA ARG A 115 16.56 -11.58 13.12
C ARG A 115 15.29 -11.30 13.90
N HIS A 116 15.05 -10.10 14.44
CA HIS A 116 13.93 -9.89 15.39
C HIS A 116 13.06 -8.64 15.23
N TYR A 117 13.08 -7.97 14.08
CA TYR A 117 11.91 -7.20 13.63
C TYR A 117 11.42 -7.77 12.30
N GLY A 118 10.16 -8.16 12.28
CA GLY A 118 9.53 -9.02 11.27
C GLY A 118 9.61 -8.52 9.83
N GLU A 119 9.42 -9.48 8.93
CA GLU A 119 9.31 -9.35 7.47
C GLU A 119 10.60 -9.08 6.69
N ARG A 120 11.29 -10.16 6.33
CA ARG A 120 11.55 -10.56 4.92
C ARG A 120 11.42 -9.42 3.89
N ARG A 121 12.35 -8.45 3.86
CA ARG A 121 12.39 -7.38 2.84
C ARG A 121 13.40 -7.68 1.75
N GLY A 122 12.91 -8.36 0.71
CA GLY A 122 13.43 -8.23 -0.64
C GLY A 122 13.83 -6.83 -1.10
N LEU A 123 15.08 -6.61 -1.48
CA LEU A 123 15.47 -5.37 -2.14
C LEU A 123 15.23 -5.51 -3.65
N LEU A 124 14.34 -4.69 -4.21
CA LEU A 124 14.20 -4.51 -5.65
C LEU A 124 14.87 -3.18 -6.02
N GLU A 125 15.84 -3.18 -6.93
CA GLU A 125 16.45 -1.96 -7.46
C GLU A 125 16.15 -1.84 -8.95
N LEU A 126 15.48 -0.75 -9.32
CA LEU A 126 15.07 -0.45 -10.69
C LEU A 126 16.03 0.58 -11.27
N PHE A 127 16.38 0.40 -12.54
CA PHE A 127 17.39 1.21 -13.23
C PHE A 127 16.79 1.85 -14.48
N THR A 128 17.15 3.10 -14.76
CA THR A 128 16.62 3.84 -15.92
C THR A 128 17.23 3.38 -17.25
N GLU A 129 18.32 2.65 -17.23
CA GLU A 129 18.99 2.12 -18.42
C GLU A 129 19.05 0.60 -18.40
N ARG A 130 19.29 0.00 -19.55
CA ARG A 130 19.60 -1.43 -19.66
C ARG A 130 20.96 -1.75 -19.03
N GLY A 131 21.17 -3.03 -18.72
CA GLY A 131 22.43 -3.50 -18.12
C GLY A 131 22.59 -3.15 -16.64
N ASN A 132 21.52 -2.77 -15.95
CA ASN A 132 21.53 -2.35 -14.54
C ASN A 132 22.42 -1.12 -14.28
N ASN A 133 22.30 -0.11 -15.15
CA ASN A 133 23.06 1.15 -15.11
C ASN A 133 22.14 2.38 -15.06
N GLY A 134 22.74 3.57 -15.02
CA GLY A 134 22.01 4.84 -14.99
C GLY A 134 21.48 5.17 -13.59
N ASN A 135 20.48 6.04 -13.53
CA ASN A 135 19.83 6.41 -12.27
C ASN A 135 19.00 5.22 -11.75
N SER A 136 18.96 5.03 -10.43
CA SER A 136 18.28 3.91 -9.83
C SER A 136 17.39 4.32 -8.66
N THR A 137 16.38 3.49 -8.39
CA THR A 137 15.56 3.61 -7.19
C THR A 137 15.37 2.24 -6.55
N ARG A 138 15.29 2.21 -5.22
CA ARG A 138 15.03 1.00 -4.45
C ARG A 138 13.57 0.94 -4.02
N VAL A 139 12.94 -0.19 -4.28
CA VAL A 139 11.59 -0.54 -3.87
C VAL A 139 11.71 -1.64 -2.81
N VAL A 140 11.47 -1.27 -1.56
CA VAL A 140 11.65 -2.16 -0.39
C VAL A 140 10.35 -2.79 0.11
N ARG A 141 9.21 -2.22 -0.32
CA ARG A 141 7.85 -2.65 -0.02
C ARG A 141 6.98 -2.56 -1.27
N ASP A 142 5.78 -3.10 -1.18
CA ASP A 142 4.76 -2.96 -2.21
C ASP A 142 4.50 -1.49 -2.49
N THR A 143 4.58 -1.12 -3.77
CA THR A 143 4.34 0.23 -4.28
C THR A 143 3.35 0.15 -5.42
N ASN A 144 2.12 0.59 -5.15
CA ASN A 144 0.99 0.50 -6.08
C ASN A 144 1.04 1.56 -7.19
N ASP A 145 1.79 2.65 -7.01
CA ASP A 145 1.96 3.67 -8.04
C ASP A 145 3.37 4.28 -7.98
N PHE A 146 4.14 4.13 -9.05
CA PHE A 146 5.50 4.62 -9.14
C PHE A 146 5.62 6.13 -9.33
N VAL A 147 4.50 6.84 -9.58
CA VAL A 147 4.47 8.32 -9.50
C VAL A 147 4.89 8.77 -8.10
N GLN A 148 4.51 8.03 -7.05
CA GLN A 148 4.84 8.34 -5.65
C GLN A 148 6.35 8.30 -5.35
N ILE A 149 7.12 7.56 -6.14
CA ILE A 149 8.58 7.43 -6.01
C ILE A 149 9.33 8.11 -7.17
N GLY A 150 8.62 8.85 -8.02
CA GLY A 150 9.20 9.55 -9.17
C GLY A 150 9.84 8.63 -10.22
N PHE A 151 9.40 7.37 -10.32
CA PHE A 151 10.02 6.34 -11.18
C PHE A 151 9.07 5.69 -12.18
N ASN A 152 7.87 6.26 -12.35
CA ASN A 152 6.85 5.76 -13.27
C ASN A 152 7.36 5.71 -14.72
N ASP A 153 7.18 4.57 -15.39
CA ASP A 153 7.54 4.33 -16.81
C ASP A 153 9.04 4.54 -17.12
N ARG A 154 9.90 4.44 -16.11
CA ARG A 154 11.34 4.71 -16.27
C ARG A 154 12.20 3.47 -16.21
N ALA A 155 11.72 2.40 -15.56
CA ALA A 155 12.53 1.20 -15.36
C ALA A 155 12.79 0.47 -16.69
N GLN A 156 14.06 0.26 -17.01
CA GLN A 156 14.50 -0.53 -18.17
C GLN A 156 15.18 -1.84 -17.78
N SER A 157 15.79 -1.89 -16.60
CA SER A 157 16.41 -3.08 -16.03
C SER A 157 16.21 -3.13 -14.52
N VAL A 158 16.40 -4.31 -13.93
CA VAL A 158 16.10 -4.54 -12.52
C VAL A 158 17.09 -5.50 -11.88
N VAL A 159 17.44 -5.24 -10.62
CA VAL A 159 18.12 -6.18 -9.75
C VAL A 159 17.16 -6.55 -8.63
N VAL A 160 16.86 -7.84 -8.52
CA VAL A 160 16.14 -8.40 -7.38
C VAL A 160 17.19 -8.99 -6.45
N GLU A 161 17.51 -8.30 -5.37
CA GLU A 161 18.47 -8.81 -4.39
C GLU A 161 17.84 -9.91 -3.54
N GLU A 162 16.59 -9.71 -3.14
CA GLU A 162 15.91 -10.63 -2.24
C GLU A 162 14.39 -10.67 -2.53
N GLY A 163 13.74 -11.76 -2.14
CA GLY A 163 12.29 -11.97 -2.35
C GLY A 163 11.90 -12.18 -3.81
N THR A 164 10.61 -12.44 -4.05
CA THR A 164 10.03 -12.54 -5.39
C THR A 164 9.09 -11.38 -5.60
N TRP A 165 9.21 -10.73 -6.76
CA TRP A 165 8.54 -9.48 -7.06
C TRP A 165 7.72 -9.59 -8.34
N GLN A 166 6.51 -9.05 -8.33
CA GLN A 166 5.69 -8.84 -9.50
C GLN A 166 5.82 -7.37 -9.89
N LEU A 167 6.23 -7.10 -11.14
CA LEU A 167 6.27 -5.78 -11.74
C LEU A 167 5.17 -5.71 -12.80
N CYS A 168 4.48 -4.58 -12.86
CA CYS A 168 3.33 -4.37 -13.72
C CYS A 168 3.44 -3.04 -14.48
N ASP A 169 2.87 -2.97 -15.68
CA ASP A 169 2.90 -1.77 -16.53
C ASP A 169 1.78 -0.76 -16.29
N ASP A 170 0.82 -1.07 -15.41
CA ASP A 170 -0.16 -0.13 -14.87
C ASP A 170 -0.03 0.01 -13.35
N SER A 171 -0.65 1.05 -12.79
CA SER A 171 -0.81 1.22 -11.35
C SER A 171 -1.72 0.15 -10.73
N ASP A 172 -1.64 0.03 -9.41
CA ASP A 172 -2.37 -0.93 -8.58
C ASP A 172 -2.16 -2.40 -8.99
N TYR A 173 -0.98 -2.71 -9.52
CA TYR A 173 -0.57 -4.05 -9.94
C TYR A 173 -1.44 -4.64 -11.06
N ARG A 174 -1.88 -3.77 -11.99
CA ARG A 174 -2.73 -4.11 -13.13
C ARG A 174 -1.96 -4.16 -14.45
N GLY A 175 -2.65 -4.44 -15.55
CA GLY A 175 -2.07 -4.49 -16.88
C GLY A 175 -1.24 -5.76 -17.10
N ARG A 176 -0.16 -5.63 -17.85
CA ARG A 176 0.81 -6.71 -18.08
C ARG A 176 1.75 -6.78 -16.89
N CYS A 177 1.74 -7.93 -16.22
CA CYS A 177 2.60 -8.19 -15.08
C CYS A 177 3.56 -9.35 -15.34
N ARG A 178 4.77 -9.26 -14.77
CA ARG A 178 5.76 -10.34 -14.78
C ARG A 178 6.39 -10.49 -13.41
N VAL A 179 6.64 -11.76 -13.03
CA VAL A 179 7.29 -12.12 -11.77
C VAL A 179 8.79 -12.28 -11.98
N PHE A 180 9.58 -11.73 -11.07
CA PHE A 180 11.03 -11.73 -11.03
C PHE A 180 11.50 -12.31 -9.69
N THR A 181 12.28 -13.38 -9.75
CA THR A 181 12.95 -14.00 -8.61
C THR A 181 14.30 -13.29 -8.36
N PRO A 182 14.99 -13.55 -7.23
CA PRO A 182 16.31 -12.98 -6.98
C PRO A 182 17.26 -13.20 -8.17
N GLY A 183 17.94 -12.14 -8.60
CA GLY A 183 18.76 -12.13 -9.80
C GLY A 183 18.95 -10.74 -10.41
N ARG A 184 19.87 -10.65 -11.37
CA ARG A 184 20.10 -9.44 -12.18
C ARG A 184 19.44 -9.62 -13.54
N TYR A 185 18.59 -8.66 -13.91
CA TYR A 185 17.87 -8.65 -15.17
C TYR A 185 18.27 -7.39 -15.93
N PRO A 186 19.18 -7.49 -16.90
CA PRO A 186 19.69 -6.34 -17.64
C PRO A 186 18.67 -5.75 -18.63
N ASP A 187 17.55 -6.42 -18.89
CA ASP A 187 16.44 -5.95 -19.71
C ASP A 187 15.12 -6.53 -19.18
N LEU A 188 14.06 -5.70 -19.17
CA LEU A 188 12.73 -6.06 -18.67
C LEU A 188 11.80 -6.65 -19.76
N GLY A 189 12.27 -6.75 -21.01
CA GLY A 189 11.50 -7.21 -22.15
C GLY A 189 10.34 -6.29 -22.48
N GLU A 190 9.12 -6.83 -22.52
CA GLU A 190 7.91 -6.08 -22.84
C GLU A 190 7.56 -5.00 -21.80
N LEU A 191 8.13 -5.10 -20.59
CA LEU A 191 7.96 -4.12 -19.51
C LEU A 191 9.00 -2.97 -19.56
N THR A 192 9.98 -3.03 -20.48
CA THR A 192 11.04 -2.03 -20.58
C THR A 192 10.44 -0.63 -20.85
N GLY A 193 10.70 0.29 -19.92
CA GLY A 193 10.21 1.67 -19.98
C GLY A 193 8.71 1.83 -19.72
N ARG A 194 8.08 0.85 -19.06
CA ARG A 194 6.62 0.84 -18.85
C ARG A 194 6.20 0.50 -17.42
N VAL A 195 7.14 0.16 -16.52
CA VAL A 195 6.77 -0.30 -15.17
C VAL A 195 6.19 0.85 -14.35
N SER A 196 4.99 0.65 -13.81
CA SER A 196 4.25 1.64 -13.02
C SER A 196 3.89 1.16 -11.61
N SER A 197 4.02 -0.14 -11.31
CA SER A 197 3.83 -0.68 -9.96
C SER A 197 4.64 -1.94 -9.71
N ALA A 198 4.94 -2.23 -8.43
CA ALA A 198 5.59 -3.47 -8.02
C ALA A 198 5.16 -3.93 -6.63
N ARG A 199 4.91 -5.23 -6.48
CA ARG A 199 4.59 -5.87 -5.21
C ARG A 199 5.35 -7.16 -4.98
N ARG A 200 5.48 -7.55 -3.73
CA ARG A 200 5.97 -8.87 -3.35
C ARG A 200 4.97 -9.94 -3.72
N VAL A 201 5.51 -11.04 -4.19
CA VAL A 201 4.81 -12.32 -4.30
C VAL A 201 5.26 -13.15 -3.12
N ASN A 202 4.33 -13.50 -2.23
CA ASN A 202 4.65 -14.31 -1.07
C ASN A 202 4.83 -15.79 -1.45
N ASP A 203 5.51 -16.57 -0.59
CA ASP A 203 5.81 -17.98 -0.86
C ASP A 203 4.54 -18.82 -1.09
N GLU A 204 3.41 -18.42 -0.51
CA GLU A 204 2.13 -19.08 -0.73
C GLU A 204 1.58 -18.86 -2.14
N GLU A 205 1.64 -17.62 -2.65
CA GLU A 205 1.27 -17.29 -4.02
C GLU A 205 2.24 -17.93 -5.02
N MET A 206 3.52 -18.06 -4.67
CA MET A 206 4.47 -18.76 -5.54
C MET A 206 4.24 -20.27 -5.58
N ARG A 207 3.82 -20.89 -4.46
CA ARG A 207 3.44 -22.31 -4.41
C ARG A 207 2.11 -22.56 -5.10
N ASN A 208 1.18 -21.64 -4.96
CA ASN A 208 -0.18 -21.73 -5.49
C ASN A 208 -0.48 -20.44 -6.27
N PRO A 209 0.07 -20.29 -7.48
CA PRO A 209 -0.18 -19.12 -8.28
C PRO A 209 -1.68 -19.02 -8.55
N PRO A 210 -2.28 -17.82 -8.49
CA PRO A 210 -3.64 -17.65 -8.92
C PRO A 210 -3.77 -18.19 -10.35
N PRO A 211 -4.88 -18.86 -10.68
CA PRO A 211 -5.07 -19.40 -12.01
C PRO A 211 -4.89 -18.29 -13.05
N ARG A 212 -4.28 -18.62 -14.20
CA ARG A 212 -4.16 -17.68 -15.31
C ARG A 212 -5.56 -17.38 -15.83
N ILE A 213 -6.14 -16.29 -15.35
CA ILE A 213 -7.42 -15.78 -15.81
C ILE A 213 -7.18 -14.98 -17.10
N ASP A 214 -8.02 -15.21 -18.10
CA ASP A 214 -8.09 -14.38 -19.31
C ASP A 214 -8.24 -12.90 -18.91
N PRO A 215 -7.31 -12.00 -19.28
CA PRO A 215 -7.33 -10.58 -18.93
C PRO A 215 -8.63 -9.84 -19.28
N ALA A 216 -9.43 -10.40 -20.21
CA ALA A 216 -10.75 -9.88 -20.56
C ALA A 216 -11.87 -10.32 -19.61
N THR A 217 -11.55 -11.00 -18.50
CA THR A 217 -12.52 -11.51 -17.52
C THR A 217 -12.57 -10.60 -16.29
N PRO A 218 -13.56 -9.72 -16.15
CA PRO A 218 -13.55 -8.70 -15.12
C PRO A 218 -13.68 -9.26 -13.70
N VAL A 219 -14.45 -10.34 -13.49
CA VAL A 219 -14.62 -10.96 -12.16
C VAL A 219 -14.52 -12.49 -12.25
N VAL A 220 -13.86 -13.09 -11.27
CA VAL A 220 -13.84 -14.54 -11.07
C VAL A 220 -14.13 -14.86 -9.60
N LEU A 221 -15.17 -15.66 -9.36
CA LEU A 221 -15.50 -16.19 -8.05
C LEU A 221 -14.89 -17.58 -7.87
N PHE A 222 -14.50 -17.91 -6.63
CA PHE A 222 -13.83 -19.15 -6.26
C PHE A 222 -14.51 -19.80 -5.06
N THR A 223 -14.66 -21.13 -5.08
CA THR A 223 -15.35 -21.85 -3.99
C THR A 223 -14.57 -21.91 -2.69
N ASP A 224 -13.24 -21.83 -2.79
CA ASP A 224 -12.34 -21.94 -1.67
C ASP A 224 -11.64 -20.61 -1.41
N GLU A 225 -11.11 -20.43 -0.21
CA GLU A 225 -10.26 -19.30 0.13
C GLU A 225 -8.91 -19.38 -0.62
N GLY A 226 -8.21 -18.25 -0.69
CA GLY A 226 -6.93 -18.15 -1.38
C GLY A 226 -7.04 -18.19 -2.90
N LEU A 227 -8.21 -17.91 -3.49
CA LEU A 227 -8.49 -17.95 -4.94
C LEU A 227 -8.31 -19.37 -5.53
N ARG A 228 -8.86 -20.38 -4.84
CA ARG A 228 -8.72 -21.81 -5.16
C ARG A 228 -10.07 -22.50 -5.37
N GLY A 229 -10.01 -23.77 -5.70
CA GLY A 229 -11.19 -24.62 -5.89
C GLY A 229 -11.84 -24.41 -7.26
N ARG A 230 -13.13 -24.74 -7.33
CA ARG A 230 -13.92 -24.50 -8.54
C ARG A 230 -14.15 -23.01 -8.71
N SER A 231 -14.14 -22.53 -9.94
CA SER A 231 -14.30 -21.10 -10.23
C SER A 231 -15.35 -20.84 -11.30
N VAL A 232 -15.91 -19.63 -11.28
CA VAL A 232 -16.77 -19.12 -12.35
C VAL A 232 -16.32 -17.73 -12.76
N ALA A 233 -16.17 -17.54 -14.08
CA ALA A 233 -15.82 -16.28 -14.69
C ALA A 233 -17.10 -15.50 -15.04
N LEU A 234 -17.23 -14.29 -14.50
CA LEU A 234 -18.35 -13.39 -14.77
C LEU A 234 -17.87 -12.26 -15.67
N ARG A 235 -18.50 -12.12 -16.83
CA ARG A 235 -18.16 -11.09 -17.84
C ARG A 235 -19.18 -9.96 -17.92
N SER A 236 -20.34 -10.14 -17.30
CA SER A 236 -21.46 -9.21 -17.30
C SER A 236 -22.28 -9.37 -16.03
N ASP A 237 -23.29 -8.52 -15.87
CA ASP A 237 -24.29 -8.65 -14.83
C ASP A 237 -24.88 -10.06 -14.80
N THR A 238 -24.86 -10.65 -13.62
CA THR A 238 -25.29 -12.01 -13.34
C THR A 238 -26.35 -11.94 -12.25
N PRO A 239 -27.63 -11.81 -12.64
CA PRO A 239 -28.74 -11.67 -11.69
C PRO A 239 -29.00 -12.95 -10.89
N ASP A 240 -28.51 -14.11 -11.33
CA ASP A 240 -28.71 -15.36 -10.62
C ASP A 240 -27.54 -16.34 -10.88
N LEU A 241 -26.83 -16.71 -9.82
CA LEU A 241 -25.72 -17.66 -9.88
C LEU A 241 -26.16 -19.13 -9.86
N VAL A 242 -27.44 -19.43 -9.61
CA VAL A 242 -27.97 -20.80 -9.63
C VAL A 242 -27.76 -21.46 -10.99
N ALA A 243 -28.03 -20.73 -12.07
CA ALA A 243 -27.85 -21.24 -13.45
C ALA A 243 -26.40 -21.63 -13.77
N MET A 244 -25.43 -21.07 -13.04
CA MET A 244 -24.00 -21.38 -13.17
C MET A 244 -23.53 -22.41 -12.13
N GLY A 245 -24.43 -22.92 -11.29
CA GLY A 245 -24.12 -23.84 -10.19
C GLY A 245 -23.17 -23.22 -9.14
N PHE A 246 -23.26 -21.89 -8.93
CA PHE A 246 -22.33 -21.15 -8.06
C PHE A 246 -23.02 -20.37 -6.93
N ASN A 247 -24.33 -20.56 -6.74
CA ASN A 247 -25.06 -19.93 -5.64
C ASN A 247 -24.42 -20.29 -4.28
N ASP A 248 -24.21 -19.27 -3.43
CA ASP A 248 -23.67 -19.42 -2.06
C ASP A 248 -22.32 -20.15 -1.99
N ALA A 249 -21.63 -20.31 -3.12
CA ALA A 249 -20.42 -21.12 -3.19
C ALA A 249 -19.16 -20.29 -2.97
N ALA A 250 -19.20 -18.99 -3.27
CA ALA A 250 -18.02 -18.13 -3.29
C ALA A 250 -17.41 -17.90 -1.89
N ALA A 251 -16.15 -18.26 -1.71
CA ALA A 251 -15.36 -17.95 -0.51
C ALA A 251 -14.20 -16.98 -0.78
N SER A 252 -13.84 -16.76 -2.05
CA SER A 252 -12.88 -15.74 -2.46
C SER A 252 -13.21 -15.19 -3.86
N VAL A 253 -12.72 -14.00 -4.19
CA VAL A 253 -13.00 -13.32 -5.46
C VAL A 253 -11.79 -12.57 -5.99
N MET A 254 -11.57 -12.66 -7.30
CA MET A 254 -10.64 -11.81 -8.03
C MET A 254 -11.43 -10.86 -8.93
N ILE A 255 -11.16 -9.56 -8.84
CA ILE A 255 -11.75 -8.52 -9.68
C ILE A 255 -10.61 -7.90 -10.50
N GLN A 256 -10.52 -8.26 -11.78
CA GLN A 256 -9.50 -7.75 -12.70
C GLN A 256 -9.80 -6.30 -13.12
N SER A 257 -11.08 -5.98 -13.34
CA SER A 257 -11.49 -4.65 -13.81
C SER A 257 -12.94 -4.32 -13.46
N GLY A 258 -13.21 -3.02 -13.35
CA GLY A 258 -14.52 -2.50 -12.97
C GLY A 258 -14.79 -2.56 -11.46
N THR A 259 -15.83 -1.85 -11.04
CA THR A 259 -16.38 -1.93 -9.68
C THR A 259 -17.63 -2.78 -9.75
N TRP A 260 -17.85 -3.65 -8.78
CA TRP A 260 -18.92 -4.65 -8.83
C TRP A 260 -19.68 -4.71 -7.52
N GLU A 261 -20.99 -4.89 -7.60
CA GLU A 261 -21.88 -5.08 -6.46
C GLU A 261 -22.21 -6.57 -6.34
N PHE A 262 -21.95 -7.13 -5.16
CA PHE A 262 -22.20 -8.52 -4.79
C PHE A 262 -23.32 -8.55 -3.77
N CYS A 263 -24.40 -9.26 -4.09
CA CYS A 263 -25.60 -9.31 -3.29
C CYS A 263 -25.88 -10.74 -2.82
N VAL A 264 -26.40 -10.85 -1.60
CA VAL A 264 -26.67 -12.17 -0.99
C VAL A 264 -27.89 -12.86 -1.58
N ASP A 265 -28.85 -12.11 -2.12
CA ASP A 265 -30.01 -12.66 -2.81
C ASP A 265 -29.90 -12.50 -4.33
N SER A 266 -30.63 -13.32 -5.07
CA SER A 266 -30.77 -13.19 -6.53
C SER A 266 -31.45 -11.86 -6.93
N PHE A 267 -31.16 -11.43 -8.14
CA PHE A 267 -31.63 -10.20 -8.78
C PHE A 267 -31.19 -8.91 -8.07
N PHE A 268 -29.98 -8.92 -7.52
CA PHE A 268 -29.32 -7.77 -6.88
C PHE A 268 -30.10 -7.26 -5.66
N ARG A 269 -30.55 -8.18 -4.81
CA ARG A 269 -31.37 -7.90 -3.62
C ARG A 269 -30.69 -8.37 -2.34
N GLY A 270 -31.33 -8.04 -1.22
CA GLY A 270 -30.84 -8.35 0.11
C GLY A 270 -29.69 -7.44 0.51
N GLY A 271 -28.82 -7.94 1.36
CA GLY A 271 -27.58 -7.25 1.69
C GLY A 271 -26.62 -7.26 0.48
N CYS A 272 -26.14 -6.09 0.08
CA CYS A 272 -25.15 -5.96 -0.99
C CYS A 272 -23.88 -5.26 -0.50
N ARG A 273 -22.73 -5.60 -1.11
CA ARG A 273 -21.46 -4.90 -0.94
C ARG A 273 -20.81 -4.63 -2.28
N VAL A 274 -20.21 -3.44 -2.38
CA VAL A 274 -19.47 -3.02 -3.57
C VAL A 274 -17.98 -3.27 -3.35
N LEU A 275 -17.35 -3.96 -4.30
CA LEU A 275 -15.91 -4.24 -4.31
C LEU A 275 -15.30 -3.69 -5.61
N GLY A 276 -14.10 -3.11 -5.49
CA GLY A 276 -13.33 -2.62 -6.63
C GLY A 276 -12.34 -3.66 -7.16
N PRO A 277 -11.52 -3.31 -8.15
CA PRO A 277 -10.44 -4.18 -8.61
C PRO A 277 -9.52 -4.61 -7.46
N GLY A 278 -9.14 -5.88 -7.45
CA GLY A 278 -8.31 -6.45 -6.38
C GLY A 278 -8.44 -7.96 -6.24
N GLN A 279 -7.62 -8.52 -5.36
CA GLN A 279 -7.64 -9.93 -4.97
C GLN A 279 -8.15 -10.07 -3.54
N TYR A 280 -9.37 -10.58 -3.38
CA TYR A 280 -9.99 -10.82 -2.08
C TYR A 280 -9.85 -12.31 -1.77
N ARG A 281 -8.72 -12.69 -1.17
CA ARG A 281 -8.39 -14.09 -0.86
C ARG A 281 -9.33 -14.74 0.14
N THR A 282 -10.01 -13.94 0.96
CA THR A 282 -11.05 -14.41 1.87
C THR A 282 -12.19 -13.41 1.79
N LEU A 283 -13.40 -13.88 1.49
CA LEU A 283 -14.63 -13.12 1.64
C LEU A 283 -15.07 -13.21 3.09
N GLU A 284 -15.23 -12.06 3.73
CA GLU A 284 -15.63 -11.97 5.14
C GLU A 284 -17.09 -11.52 5.30
N GLY A 285 -17.67 -11.87 6.45
CA GLY A 285 -19.02 -11.48 6.83
C GLY A 285 -20.08 -11.99 5.86
N MET A 286 -21.03 -11.11 5.52
CA MET A 286 -22.20 -11.42 4.70
C MET A 286 -21.90 -11.92 3.28
N LEU A 287 -20.68 -11.73 2.76
CA LEU A 287 -20.33 -12.19 1.41
C LEU A 287 -19.77 -13.61 1.39
N SER A 288 -19.29 -14.13 2.52
CA SER A 288 -18.70 -15.46 2.56
C SER A 288 -19.78 -16.51 2.37
N ARG A 289 -19.65 -17.34 1.32
CA ARG A 289 -20.57 -18.44 1.00
C ARG A 289 -22.05 -18.06 1.00
N SER A 290 -22.35 -16.86 0.53
CA SER A 290 -23.71 -16.32 0.55
C SER A 290 -24.04 -15.47 -0.69
N ILE A 291 -23.13 -15.35 -1.66
CA ILE A 291 -23.37 -14.51 -2.85
C ILE A 291 -24.28 -15.26 -3.84
N SER A 292 -25.36 -14.59 -4.24
CA SER A 292 -26.34 -15.14 -5.20
C SER A 292 -26.50 -14.30 -6.46
N SER A 293 -26.08 -13.02 -6.46
CA SER A 293 -26.06 -12.19 -7.68
C SER A 293 -24.94 -11.14 -7.67
N VAL A 294 -24.47 -10.78 -8.86
CA VAL A 294 -23.32 -9.88 -9.06
C VAL A 294 -23.57 -8.97 -10.26
N ARG A 295 -23.41 -7.66 -10.12
CA ARG A 295 -23.51 -6.72 -11.25
C ARG A 295 -22.39 -5.71 -11.28
N MET A 296 -22.06 -5.26 -12.48
CA MET A 296 -21.12 -4.18 -12.67
C MET A 296 -21.76 -2.90 -12.12
N VAL A 297 -21.05 -2.26 -11.21
CA VAL A 297 -21.31 -0.88 -10.84
C VAL A 297 -20.70 -0.05 -11.97
N ALA A 298 -21.55 0.38 -12.91
CA ALA A 298 -21.11 1.11 -14.10
C ALA A 298 -20.15 2.26 -13.70
N PRO A 299 -18.94 2.31 -14.29
CA PRO A 299 -18.04 3.43 -14.09
C PRO A 299 -18.69 4.72 -14.62
N ALA A 300 -18.32 5.85 -14.03
CA ALA A 300 -18.90 7.16 -14.34
C ALA A 300 -18.89 7.45 -15.87
N GLY A 301 -20.08 7.61 -16.46
CA GLY A 301 -20.26 8.15 -17.82
C GLY A 301 -20.63 7.17 -18.94
N GLY A 302 -21.02 5.92 -18.65
CA GLY A 302 -21.63 5.04 -19.66
C GLY A 302 -23.06 5.45 -20.04
N PRO A 303 -23.58 5.07 -21.22
CA PRO A 303 -24.93 5.43 -21.63
C PRO A 303 -25.95 4.82 -20.65
N GLY A 304 -26.60 5.68 -19.86
CA GLY A 304 -27.54 5.27 -18.81
C GLY A 304 -27.18 5.69 -17.37
N ARG A 305 -26.01 6.31 -17.10
CA ARG A 305 -25.76 7.04 -15.84
C ARG A 305 -25.26 8.48 -16.11
N PRO A 306 -25.44 9.39 -15.14
CA PRO A 306 -25.33 10.83 -15.33
C PRO A 306 -23.91 11.33 -15.53
N GLU A 307 -23.83 12.52 -16.13
CA GLU A 307 -22.62 13.05 -16.74
C GLU A 307 -21.51 13.45 -15.74
N GLY A 308 -21.76 13.43 -14.42
CA GLY A 308 -20.82 13.81 -13.35
C GLY A 308 -20.98 13.03 -12.05
N ASP A 309 -19.98 13.13 -11.16
CA ASP A 309 -20.01 12.59 -9.78
C ASP A 309 -20.99 13.33 -8.87
N ILE A 310 -21.23 14.60 -9.18
CA ILE A 310 -22.31 15.42 -8.67
C ILE A 310 -23.02 16.06 -9.88
N GLU A 311 -24.33 16.26 -9.77
CA GLU A 311 -25.08 17.15 -10.65
C GLU A 311 -25.74 18.26 -9.84
N LEU A 312 -25.57 19.50 -10.30
CA LEU A 312 -26.27 20.66 -9.77
C LEU A 312 -27.41 21.03 -10.73
N PHE A 313 -28.53 21.45 -10.17
CA PHE A 313 -29.69 21.89 -10.92
C PHE A 313 -30.08 23.31 -10.50
N SER A 314 -30.38 24.16 -11.48
CA SER A 314 -30.65 25.58 -11.21
C SER A 314 -32.03 25.82 -10.58
N GLY A 315 -32.89 24.80 -10.55
CA GLY A 315 -34.19 24.81 -9.89
C GLY A 315 -34.24 23.82 -8.71
N GLN A 316 -35.32 23.90 -7.94
CA GLN A 316 -35.65 22.87 -6.95
C GLN A 316 -36.15 21.60 -7.65
N ASP A 317 -36.13 20.48 -6.92
CA ASP A 317 -36.65 19.19 -7.38
C ASP A 317 -36.10 18.76 -8.75
N PHE A 318 -34.82 19.06 -9.00
CA PHE A 318 -34.03 18.71 -10.19
C PHE A 318 -34.49 19.40 -11.49
N GLY A 319 -35.15 20.55 -11.40
CA GLY A 319 -35.53 21.37 -12.55
C GLY A 319 -34.44 22.33 -13.04
N GLY A 320 -34.59 22.83 -14.27
CA GLY A 320 -33.74 23.89 -14.81
C GLY A 320 -32.44 23.42 -15.47
N ALA A 321 -31.47 24.33 -15.57
CA ALA A 321 -30.17 24.05 -16.16
C ALA A 321 -29.40 23.04 -15.28
N ARG A 322 -28.72 22.09 -15.92
CA ARG A 322 -27.96 21.03 -15.25
C ARG A 322 -26.47 21.24 -15.42
N LEU A 323 -25.70 21.03 -14.35
CA LEU A 323 -24.25 21.08 -14.37
C LEU A 323 -23.67 19.81 -13.73
N PRO A 324 -23.16 18.85 -14.53
CA PRO A 324 -22.42 17.71 -14.03
C PRO A 324 -20.97 18.10 -13.66
N LEU A 325 -20.50 17.68 -12.50
CA LEU A 325 -19.14 17.92 -12.00
C LEU A 325 -18.48 16.59 -11.59
N ARG A 326 -17.17 16.46 -11.85
CA ARG A 326 -16.38 15.25 -11.51
C ARG A 326 -15.17 15.53 -10.59
N ARG A 327 -14.88 16.80 -10.39
CA ARG A 327 -13.70 17.28 -9.67
C ARG A 327 -14.06 18.46 -8.79
N ASP A 328 -13.15 18.81 -7.92
CA ASP A 328 -13.26 20.01 -7.11
C ASP A 328 -13.37 21.25 -8.01
N VAL A 329 -14.29 22.14 -7.66
CA VAL A 329 -14.57 23.40 -8.33
C VAL A 329 -14.34 24.51 -7.33
N ARG A 330 -13.25 25.25 -7.54
CA ARG A 330 -12.89 26.41 -6.70
C ARG A 330 -13.84 27.59 -6.91
N THR A 331 -14.45 27.72 -8.08
CA THR A 331 -15.44 28.77 -8.37
C THR A 331 -16.44 28.28 -9.42
N LEU A 332 -17.74 28.43 -9.15
CA LEU A 332 -18.79 28.07 -10.08
C LEU A 332 -19.04 29.13 -11.16
N ASN A 333 -18.36 30.29 -11.08
CA ASN A 333 -18.35 31.28 -12.15
C ASN A 333 -17.77 30.69 -13.45
N ASP A 334 -16.76 29.82 -13.36
CA ASP A 334 -16.16 29.15 -14.53
C ASP A 334 -17.14 28.26 -15.32
N TYR A 335 -18.29 27.96 -14.71
CA TYR A 335 -19.34 27.10 -15.26
C TYR A 335 -20.68 27.84 -15.41
N ASP A 336 -20.70 29.17 -15.28
CA ASP A 336 -21.91 30.00 -15.28
C ASP A 336 -23.01 29.50 -14.31
N PHE A 337 -22.60 28.97 -13.16
CA PHE A 337 -23.50 28.31 -12.20
C PHE A 337 -23.41 28.85 -10.77
N ASN A 338 -22.69 29.96 -10.59
CA ASN A 338 -22.52 30.59 -9.28
C ASN A 338 -23.86 31.01 -8.68
N ASP A 339 -24.13 30.63 -7.43
CA ASP A 339 -25.36 30.95 -6.68
C ASP A 339 -26.65 30.49 -7.38
N ARG A 340 -26.57 29.52 -8.31
CA ARG A 340 -27.73 29.05 -9.06
C ARG A 340 -28.30 27.74 -8.55
N ALA A 341 -27.56 26.96 -7.78
CA ALA A 341 -27.96 25.61 -7.40
C ALA A 341 -29.16 25.60 -6.42
N GLY A 342 -30.31 25.12 -6.90
CA GLY A 342 -31.53 24.92 -6.10
C GLY A 342 -31.72 23.48 -5.61
N SER A 343 -31.12 22.50 -6.29
CA SER A 343 -31.11 21.09 -5.92
C SER A 343 -29.85 20.38 -6.45
N ILE A 344 -29.48 19.25 -5.84
CA ILE A 344 -28.29 18.49 -6.24
C ILE A 344 -28.53 16.98 -6.22
N ILE A 345 -27.78 16.25 -7.02
CA ILE A 345 -27.63 14.81 -6.92
C ILE A 345 -26.16 14.49 -6.70
N VAL A 346 -25.83 13.78 -5.63
CA VAL A 346 -24.48 13.28 -5.37
C VAL A 346 -24.47 11.79 -5.71
N HIS A 347 -23.69 11.41 -6.72
CA HIS A 347 -23.63 10.03 -7.19
C HIS A 347 -22.60 9.21 -6.43
N TYR A 348 -21.46 9.82 -6.08
CA TYR A 348 -20.32 9.15 -5.47
C TYR A 348 -19.55 10.07 -4.51
N GLY A 349 -19.08 9.51 -3.40
CA GLY A 349 -18.26 10.22 -2.41
C GLY A 349 -19.04 11.21 -1.54
N GLN A 350 -18.35 11.79 -0.55
CA GLN A 350 -18.84 12.93 0.22
C GLN A 350 -18.25 14.23 -0.34
N TRP A 351 -19.06 15.27 -0.40
CA TRP A 351 -18.69 16.54 -1.00
C TRP A 351 -19.09 17.70 -0.11
N GLN A 352 -18.18 18.66 0.02
CA GLN A 352 -18.38 19.91 0.74
C GLN A 352 -18.77 21.00 -0.26
N PHE A 353 -19.91 21.66 -0.01
CA PHE A 353 -20.43 22.77 -0.81
C PHE A 353 -20.36 24.03 0.04
N CYS A 354 -19.79 25.10 -0.50
CA CYS A 354 -19.47 26.32 0.24
C CYS A 354 -20.10 27.54 -0.42
N MET A 355 -20.47 28.52 0.42
CA MET A 355 -21.18 29.72 -0.04
C MET A 355 -20.31 30.69 -0.83
N HIS A 356 -18.98 30.67 -0.65
CA HIS A 356 -18.06 31.53 -1.38
C HIS A 356 -17.10 30.70 -2.25
N ALA A 357 -16.37 31.38 -3.15
CA ALA A 357 -15.29 30.77 -3.92
C ALA A 357 -14.16 30.26 -3.01
N ASP A 358 -13.28 29.42 -3.57
CA ASP A 358 -12.12 28.81 -2.93
C ASP A 358 -12.44 28.09 -1.60
N PHE A 359 -13.63 27.48 -1.55
CA PHE A 359 -14.14 26.71 -0.39
C PHE A 359 -14.34 27.57 0.87
N GLY A 360 -14.58 28.86 0.70
CA GLY A 360 -14.82 29.83 1.78
C GLY A 360 -16.29 30.00 2.16
N GLY A 361 -16.52 30.72 3.27
CA GLY A 361 -17.86 30.98 3.81
C GLY A 361 -18.42 29.79 4.59
N GLN A 362 -19.74 29.75 4.77
CA GLN A 362 -20.40 28.61 5.39
C GLN A 362 -20.43 27.44 4.41
N CYS A 363 -20.14 26.23 4.89
CA CYS A 363 -20.11 25.02 4.08
C CYS A 363 -20.98 23.91 4.68
N VAL A 364 -21.52 23.06 3.81
CA VAL A 364 -22.31 21.88 4.18
C VAL A 364 -21.80 20.66 3.42
N ILE A 365 -21.76 19.50 4.09
CA ILE A 365 -21.32 18.25 3.49
C ILE A 365 -22.54 17.42 3.08
N TYR A 366 -22.54 16.95 1.85
CA TYR A 366 -23.54 16.05 1.31
C TYR A 366 -22.87 14.73 0.88
N GLY A 367 -23.45 13.61 1.31
CA GLY A 367 -23.06 12.27 0.86
C GLY A 367 -23.86 11.85 -0.38
N PRO A 368 -23.67 10.60 -0.85
CA PRO A 368 -24.44 10.08 -1.97
C PRO A 368 -25.95 10.14 -1.72
N GLY A 369 -26.71 10.70 -2.67
CA GLY A 369 -28.14 10.92 -2.50
C GLY A 369 -28.73 11.95 -3.47
N ARG A 370 -30.06 12.07 -3.46
CA ARG A 370 -30.82 13.05 -4.24
C ARG A 370 -31.43 14.08 -3.29
N TYR A 371 -31.10 15.35 -3.48
CA TYR A 371 -31.51 16.44 -2.59
C TYR A 371 -32.32 17.47 -3.38
N GLY A 372 -33.65 17.36 -3.31
CA GLY A 372 -34.57 18.24 -4.05
C GLY A 372 -34.59 19.70 -3.55
N ARG A 373 -34.08 19.94 -2.34
CA ARG A 373 -33.92 21.28 -1.74
C ARG A 373 -32.68 21.28 -0.85
N LEU A 374 -31.98 22.40 -0.79
CA LEU A 374 -30.71 22.54 -0.05
C LEU A 374 -30.84 23.35 1.24
N GLY A 375 -32.08 23.65 1.66
CA GLY A 375 -32.36 24.47 2.83
C GLY A 375 -31.69 25.84 2.72
N SER A 376 -30.92 26.22 3.74
CA SER A 376 -30.16 27.47 3.78
C SER A 376 -29.08 27.58 2.70
N MET A 377 -28.67 26.48 2.05
CA MET A 377 -27.67 26.52 0.97
C MET A 377 -28.27 26.75 -0.43
N SER A 378 -29.60 26.84 -0.54
CA SER A 378 -30.27 27.00 -1.83
C SER A 378 -29.90 28.34 -2.46
N TYR A 379 -29.41 28.31 -3.70
CA TYR A 379 -29.01 29.50 -4.47
C TYR A 379 -27.87 30.32 -3.82
N GLN A 380 -27.00 29.65 -3.06
CA GLN A 380 -25.87 30.32 -2.39
C GLN A 380 -24.54 29.60 -2.64
N ILE A 381 -24.52 28.50 -3.39
CA ILE A 381 -23.29 27.70 -3.58
C ILE A 381 -22.39 28.36 -4.63
N SER A 382 -21.14 28.57 -4.26
CA SER A 382 -20.11 29.17 -5.12
C SER A 382 -18.86 28.28 -5.32
N SER A 383 -18.61 27.28 -4.46
CA SER A 383 -17.51 26.32 -4.65
C SER A 383 -17.80 24.96 -4.01
N ILE A 384 -17.14 23.90 -4.52
CA ILE A 384 -17.44 22.50 -4.19
C ILE A 384 -16.17 21.66 -4.22
N ARG A 385 -15.91 20.83 -3.20
CA ARG A 385 -14.77 19.88 -3.20
C ARG A 385 -15.11 18.54 -2.57
N ARG A 386 -14.34 17.52 -2.89
CA ARG A 386 -14.39 16.22 -2.21
C ARG A 386 -14.02 16.40 -0.74
N PHE A 387 -14.80 15.76 0.12
CA PHE A 387 -14.55 15.66 1.55
C PHE A 387 -13.92 14.28 1.80
N GLN A 388 -12.64 14.28 2.21
CA GLN A 388 -11.87 13.06 2.53
C GLN A 388 -12.14 12.60 3.95
#